data_AF-A0A8S1HKZ4-F1
#
_entry.id   AF-A0A8S1HKZ4-F1
#
_cell.length_a   1.000
_cell.length_b   1.000
_cell.length_c   1.000
_cell.angle_alpha   90.00
_cell.angle_beta   90.00
_cell.angle_gamma   90.00
#
_symmetry.space_group_name_H-M   'P 1'
#
loop_
_entity.id
_entity.type
_entity.pdbx_description
1 polymer ?
#
loop_
_entity_poly.entity_id
_entity_poly.type
_entity_poly.pdbx_seq_one_letter_code
_entity_poly.pdbx_strand_id
1 'polypeptide(L)'
;MKRGRLAAAATYHGWNVLAMGQHLDDLAESTMKAQYSTRDEKLRVIRPLVFVREKALRQFSADKKLPVVAENCPACFNQATERHRIKQLLAQQELIFPDLFNSLRGALRPLLLVDSAHTSEMRTQAVQNIVRDSWLC
;
A
#
# COMPACT_ATOMS: atom_id res chain seq x y z
N MET A 1 -5.02 17.21 0.70
CA MET A 1 -6.30 17.62 0.06
C MET A 1 -6.61 16.94 -1.29
N LYS A 2 -6.05 15.75 -1.63
CA LYS A 2 -6.33 15.04 -2.91
C LYS A 2 -7.45 13.99 -2.81
N ARG A 3 -7.51 13.23 -1.71
CA ARG A 3 -8.47 12.12 -1.52
C ARG A 3 -9.93 12.57 -1.47
N GLY A 4 -10.22 13.75 -0.88
CA GLY A 4 -11.57 14.30 -0.84
C GLY A 4 -12.13 14.65 -2.23
N ARG A 5 -11.28 15.10 -3.17
CA ARG A 5 -11.71 15.42 -4.55
C ARG A 5 -12.00 14.15 -5.36
N LEU A 6 -11.19 13.11 -5.20
CA LEU A 6 -11.42 11.81 -5.84
C LEU A 6 -12.70 11.14 -5.32
N ALA A 7 -12.93 11.18 -4.00
CA ALA A 7 -14.16 10.67 -3.41
C ALA A 7 -15.39 11.47 -3.88
N ALA A 8 -15.31 12.80 -3.91
CA ALA A 8 -16.40 13.64 -4.41
C ALA A 8 -16.73 13.36 -5.89
N ALA A 9 -15.71 13.16 -6.73
CA ALA A 9 -15.90 12.80 -8.13
C ALA A 9 -16.56 11.42 -8.28
N ALA A 10 -16.12 10.43 -7.49
CA ALA A 10 -16.75 9.11 -7.48
C ALA A 10 -18.23 9.20 -7.08
N THR A 11 -18.56 9.96 -6.03
CA THR A 11 -19.95 10.20 -5.63
C THR A 11 -20.76 10.90 -6.72
N TYR A 12 -20.20 11.95 -7.35
CA TYR A 12 -20.88 12.69 -8.41
C TYR A 12 -21.22 11.82 -9.63
N HIS A 13 -20.33 10.91 -10.00
CA HIS A 13 -20.52 9.99 -11.12
C HIS A 13 -21.22 8.67 -10.74
N GLY A 14 -21.60 8.49 -9.46
CA GLY A 14 -22.25 7.26 -8.99
C GLY A 14 -21.33 6.03 -8.98
N TRP A 15 -20.02 6.22 -8.89
CA TRP A 15 -19.05 5.12 -8.78
C TRP A 15 -18.92 4.63 -7.34
N ASN A 16 -18.87 3.32 -7.18
CA ASN A 16 -18.76 2.64 -5.88
C ASN A 16 -17.35 2.09 -5.60
N VAL A 17 -16.42 2.17 -6.56
CA VAL A 17 -15.04 1.68 -6.41
C VAL A 17 -14.05 2.74 -6.88
N LEU A 18 -13.04 3.03 -6.06
CA LEU A 18 -11.89 3.86 -6.39
C LEU A 18 -10.62 3.01 -6.40
N ALA A 19 -10.06 2.77 -7.59
CA ALA A 19 -8.80 2.07 -7.75
C ALA A 19 -7.61 3.06 -7.63
N MET A 20 -6.74 2.81 -6.65
CA MET A 20 -5.54 3.61 -6.42
C MET A 20 -4.32 2.84 -6.92
N GLY A 21 -3.49 3.50 -7.75
CA GLY A 21 -2.29 2.91 -8.36
C GLY A 21 -1.10 2.75 -7.42
N GLN A 22 -1.32 2.53 -6.12
CA GLN A 22 -0.24 2.41 -5.15
C GLN A 22 0.43 1.04 -5.24
N HIS A 23 1.76 1.02 -5.21
CA HIS A 23 2.58 -0.18 -5.36
C HIS A 23 3.22 -0.65 -4.04
N LEU A 24 3.94 -1.77 -4.08
CA LEU A 24 4.58 -2.37 -2.90
C LEU A 24 5.58 -1.41 -2.24
N ASP A 25 6.32 -0.63 -3.03
CA ASP A 25 7.28 0.34 -2.49
C ASP A 25 6.57 1.48 -1.72
N ASP A 26 5.41 1.96 -2.19
CA ASP A 26 4.59 2.94 -1.45
C ASP A 26 4.09 2.40 -0.11
N LEU A 27 3.78 1.09 -0.10
CA LEU A 27 3.33 0.39 1.10
C LEU A 27 4.45 0.27 2.12
N ALA A 28 5.67 -0.05 1.67
CA ALA A 28 6.86 -0.10 2.52
C ALA A 28 7.17 1.27 3.14
N GLU A 29 6.89 2.37 2.42
CA GLU A 29 7.08 3.73 2.94
C GLU A 29 6.05 4.13 4.02
N SER A 30 4.84 3.57 4.01
CA SER A 30 3.72 4.17 4.74
C SER A 30 2.66 3.23 5.33
N THR A 31 2.98 1.94 5.46
CA THR A 31 2.20 0.89 6.19
C THR A 31 0.67 1.09 6.12
N MET A 32 0.11 0.90 4.92
CA MET A 32 -1.30 1.16 4.63
C MET A 32 -2.10 -0.11 4.29
N LYS A 33 -3.43 -0.06 4.41
CA LYS A 33 -4.31 -1.21 4.06
C LYS A 33 -4.31 -1.48 2.56
N ALA A 34 -4.55 -2.72 2.14
CA ALA A 34 -4.76 -3.05 0.72
C ALA A 34 -6.08 -2.45 0.20
N GLN A 35 -7.15 -2.64 0.96
CA GLN A 35 -8.49 -2.13 0.67
C GLN A 35 -9.15 -1.58 1.93
N TYR A 36 -10.12 -0.69 1.75
CA TYR A 36 -11.04 -0.27 2.81
C TYR A 36 -12.27 0.38 2.20
N SER A 37 -13.40 0.31 2.90
CA SER A 37 -14.60 1.09 2.58
C SER A 37 -14.58 2.43 3.33
N THR A 38 -15.14 3.46 2.71
CA THR A 38 -15.41 4.73 3.39
C THR A 38 -16.40 4.51 4.53
N ARG A 39 -16.42 5.42 5.52
CA ARG A 39 -17.28 5.27 6.73
C ARG A 39 -18.77 5.22 6.41
N ASP A 40 -19.17 5.82 5.30
CA ASP A 40 -20.53 5.81 4.78
C ASP A 40 -20.83 4.61 3.87
N GLU A 41 -19.85 3.70 3.70
CA GLU A 41 -19.92 2.47 2.89
C GLU A 41 -20.25 2.65 1.40
N LYS A 42 -20.31 3.91 0.93
CA LYS A 42 -20.65 4.24 -0.46
C LYS A 42 -19.50 4.02 -1.44
N LEU A 43 -18.26 4.08 -0.96
CA LEU A 43 -17.08 4.00 -1.80
C LEU A 43 -16.07 3.00 -1.24
N ARG A 44 -15.70 2.02 -2.05
CA ARG A 44 -14.64 1.04 -1.75
C ARG A 44 -13.34 1.46 -2.41
N VAL A 45 -12.29 1.65 -1.63
CA VAL A 45 -10.95 1.96 -2.13
C VAL A 45 -10.15 0.66 -2.26
N ILE A 46 -9.63 0.38 -3.45
CA ILE A 46 -8.81 -0.80 -3.74
C ILE A 46 -7.42 -0.40 -4.24
N ARG A 47 -6.42 -1.24 -3.98
CA ARG A 47 -5.03 -1.07 -4.45
C ARG A 47 -4.57 -2.32 -5.21
N PRO A 48 -4.85 -2.42 -6.51
CA PRO A 48 -4.54 -3.62 -7.29
C PRO A 48 -3.04 -3.92 -7.38
N LEU A 49 -2.19 -2.89 -7.27
CA LEU A 49 -0.75 -2.99 -7.50
C LEU A 49 0.06 -3.19 -6.21
N VAL A 50 -0.59 -3.47 -5.09
CA VAL A 50 0.05 -3.52 -3.75
C VAL A 50 1.16 -4.57 -3.61
N PHE A 51 1.21 -5.56 -4.50
CA PHE A 51 2.26 -6.58 -4.55
C PHE A 51 3.29 -6.38 -5.67
N VAL A 52 3.12 -5.33 -6.48
CA VAL A 52 3.97 -5.04 -7.64
C VAL A 52 5.06 -4.05 -7.21
N ARG A 53 6.31 -4.26 -7.62
CA ARG A 53 7.42 -3.34 -7.38
C ARG A 53 7.39 -2.15 -8.34
N GLU A 54 7.87 -0.98 -7.89
CA GLU A 54 8.01 0.21 -8.74
C GLU A 54 8.87 -0.09 -9.99
N LYS A 55 9.95 -0.86 -9.84
CA LYS A 55 10.81 -1.26 -10.97
C LYS A 55 10.03 -1.99 -12.07
N ALA A 56 9.10 -2.87 -11.70
CA ALA A 56 8.29 -3.61 -12.67
C ALA A 56 7.31 -2.68 -13.40
N LEU A 57 6.69 -1.72 -12.70
CA LEU A 57 5.83 -0.71 -13.31
C LEU A 57 6.59 0.22 -14.25
N ARG A 58 7.79 0.64 -13.85
CA ARG A 58 8.69 1.46 -14.67
C ARG A 58 9.08 0.74 -15.96
N GLN A 59 9.46 -0.54 -15.85
CA GLN A 59 9.78 -1.37 -17.01
C GLN A 59 8.57 -1.52 -17.92
N PHE A 60 7.40 -1.85 -17.37
CA PHE A 60 6.16 -1.99 -18.12
C PHE A 60 5.80 -0.70 -18.88
N SER A 61 5.95 0.46 -18.24
CA SER A 61 5.69 1.75 -18.88
C SER A 61 6.66 2.04 -20.03
N ALA A 62 7.95 1.67 -19.89
CA ALA A 62 8.93 1.82 -20.96
C ALA A 62 8.61 0.88 -22.13
N ASP A 63 8.36 -0.39 -21.86
CA ASP A 63 8.07 -1.42 -22.87
C ASP A 63 6.80 -1.12 -23.66
N LYS A 64 5.78 -0.61 -22.97
CA LYS A 64 4.48 -0.25 -23.56
C LYS A 64 4.42 1.20 -24.07
N LYS A 65 5.51 1.96 -23.95
CA LYS A 65 5.61 3.36 -24.38
C LYS A 65 4.48 4.22 -23.79
N LEU A 66 4.12 3.98 -22.53
CA LEU A 66 3.08 4.73 -21.85
C LEU A 66 3.59 6.12 -21.46
N PRO A 67 2.75 7.17 -21.54
CA PRO A 67 3.13 8.50 -21.10
C PRO A 67 3.31 8.54 -19.58
N VAL A 68 4.50 8.96 -19.12
CA VAL A 68 4.80 9.14 -17.70
C VAL A 68 4.80 10.62 -17.37
N VAL A 69 3.93 11.03 -16.46
CA VAL A 69 3.90 12.39 -15.93
C VAL A 69 4.74 12.42 -14.65
N ALA A 70 5.84 13.17 -14.67
CA ALA A 70 6.63 13.40 -13.46
C ALA A 70 5.78 14.17 -12.42
N GLU A 71 5.83 13.75 -11.16
CA GLU A 71 5.01 14.32 -10.10
C GLU A 71 5.38 15.78 -9.79
N ASN A 72 4.76 16.75 -10.47
CA ASN A 72 4.91 18.18 -10.19
C ASN A 72 3.93 18.68 -9.12
N CYS A 73 3.78 17.97 -8.00
CA CYS A 73 2.83 18.40 -6.97
C CYS A 73 3.41 19.54 -6.09
N PRO A 74 2.83 20.76 -6.11
CA PRO A 74 3.36 21.89 -5.34
C PRO A 74 3.27 21.69 -3.82
N ALA A 75 2.33 20.86 -3.37
CA ALA A 75 2.15 20.53 -1.95
C ALA A 75 3.19 19.52 -1.42
N CYS A 76 3.96 18.87 -2.31
CA CYS A 76 5.02 17.95 -1.90
C CYS A 76 6.28 18.67 -1.41
N PHE A 77 6.47 19.98 -1.66
CA PHE A 77 7.68 20.68 -1.25
C PHE A 77 7.92 20.73 0.28
N ASN A 78 6.85 20.72 1.11
CA ASN A 78 6.99 20.75 2.57
C ASN A 78 6.66 19.41 3.28
N GLN A 79 6.10 18.42 2.57
CA GLN A 79 5.70 17.12 3.15
C GLN A 79 6.44 15.91 2.54
N ALA A 80 7.26 16.11 1.50
CA ALA A 80 7.99 15.02 0.84
C ALA A 80 9.23 14.54 1.62
N THR A 81 9.67 15.23 2.67
CA THR A 81 10.93 14.94 3.36
C THR A 81 10.98 13.53 3.94
N GLU A 82 9.99 13.10 4.72
CA GLU A 82 10.06 11.77 5.35
C GLU A 82 9.81 10.62 4.38
N ARG A 83 8.86 10.76 3.44
CA ARG A 83 8.63 9.71 2.44
C ARG A 83 9.83 9.54 1.52
N HIS A 84 10.42 10.65 1.08
CA HIS A 84 11.63 10.61 0.28
C HIS A 84 12.81 10.03 1.07
N ARG A 85 12.94 10.37 2.36
CA ARG A 85 13.95 9.81 3.25
C ARG A 85 13.80 8.30 3.40
N ILE A 86 12.59 7.80 3.65
CA ILE A 86 12.32 6.36 3.77
C ILE A 86 12.59 5.66 2.45
N LYS A 87 12.20 6.25 1.32
CA LYS A 87 12.47 5.71 -0.02
C LYS A 87 13.97 5.54 -0.26
N GLN A 88 14.76 6.56 0.06
CA GLN A 88 16.22 6.49 -0.06
C GLN A 88 16.81 5.45 0.89
N LEU A 89 16.33 5.38 2.14
CA LEU A 89 16.77 4.39 3.13
C LEU A 89 16.50 2.97 2.62
N LEU A 90 15.28 2.69 2.16
CA LEU A 90 14.91 1.37 1.64
C LEU A 90 15.74 0.98 0.42
N ALA A 91 16.01 1.93 -0.48
CA ALA A 91 16.88 1.69 -1.63
C ALA A 91 18.31 1.34 -1.20
N GLN A 92 18.87 2.03 -0.19
CA GLN A 92 20.18 1.71 0.37
C GLN A 92 20.20 0.34 1.04
N GLN A 93 19.16 -0.01 1.80
CA GLN A 93 19.06 -1.32 2.45
C GLN A 93 18.88 -2.45 1.45
N GLU A 94 18.17 -2.25 0.33
CA GLU A 94 18.01 -3.25 -0.72
C GLU A 94 19.34 -3.60 -1.41
N LEU A 95 20.29 -2.65 -1.50
CA LEU A 95 21.63 -2.93 -2.02
C LEU A 95 22.41 -3.90 -1.11
N ILE A 96 22.19 -3.82 0.19
CA ILE A 96 22.85 -4.69 1.20
C ILE A 96 22.09 -6.02 1.32
N PHE A 97 20.76 -5.96 1.25
CA PHE A 97 19.84 -7.08 1.42
C PHE A 97 18.92 -7.21 0.18
N PRO A 98 19.34 -7.98 -0.86
CA PRO A 98 18.58 -8.09 -2.11
C PRO A 98 17.13 -8.58 -1.93
N ASP A 99 16.87 -9.36 -0.88
CA ASP A 99 15.53 -9.90 -0.57
C ASP A 99 14.69 -9.00 0.37
N LEU A 100 15.15 -7.79 0.68
CA LEU A 100 14.47 -6.88 1.61
C LEU A 100 12.97 -6.72 1.30
N PHE A 101 12.62 -6.46 0.05
CA PHE A 101 11.22 -6.26 -0.34
C PHE A 101 10.39 -7.55 -0.32
N ASN A 102 11.00 -8.72 -0.51
CA ASN A 102 10.33 -10.00 -0.33
C ASN A 102 9.99 -10.22 1.15
N SER A 103 10.93 -9.91 2.04
CA SER A 103 10.73 -9.96 3.49
C SER A 103 9.68 -8.95 3.94
N LEU A 104 9.74 -7.71 3.46
CA LEU A 104 8.73 -6.68 3.74
C LEU A 104 7.35 -7.10 3.26
N ARG A 105 7.24 -7.66 2.05
CA ARG A 105 5.98 -8.21 1.53
C ARG A 105 5.41 -9.28 2.45
N GLY A 106 6.24 -10.18 2.96
CA GLY A 106 5.84 -11.19 3.94
C GLY A 106 5.33 -10.56 5.24
N ALA A 107 6.10 -9.63 5.80
CA ALA A 107 5.77 -8.94 7.05
C ALA A 107 4.49 -8.07 6.94
N LEU A 108 4.24 -7.48 5.77
CA LEU A 108 3.09 -6.61 5.52
C LEU A 108 1.82 -7.38 5.14
N ARG A 109 1.94 -8.64 4.70
CA ARG A 109 0.81 -9.47 4.26
C ARG A 109 -0.34 -9.55 5.30
N PRO A 110 -0.08 -9.75 6.61
CA PRO A 110 -1.16 -9.75 7.59
C PRO A 110 -1.92 -8.42 7.64
N LEU A 111 -1.22 -7.29 7.53
CA LEU A 111 -1.81 -5.94 7.55
C LEU A 111 -2.65 -5.64 6.31
N LEU A 112 -2.26 -6.21 5.16
CA LEU A 112 -2.97 -6.06 3.89
C LEU A 112 -4.32 -6.77 3.87
N LEU A 113 -4.44 -7.88 4.61
CA LEU A 113 -5.65 -8.70 4.67
C LEU A 113 -6.69 -8.18 5.68
N VAL A 114 -6.37 -7.15 6.45
CA VAL A 114 -7.27 -6.57 7.46
C VAL A 114 -8.25 -5.59 6.81
N ASP A 115 -9.48 -6.06 6.56
CA ASP A 115 -10.56 -5.22 6.01
C ASP A 115 -11.02 -4.16 7.04
N SER A 116 -11.14 -4.54 8.30
CA SER A 116 -11.59 -3.68 9.41
C SER A 116 -10.70 -3.86 10.65
N ALA A 117 -10.45 -2.77 11.37
CA ALA A 117 -9.75 -2.84 12.66
C ALA A 117 -10.72 -3.35 13.74
N HIS A 118 -11.25 -4.57 13.60
CA HIS A 118 -11.82 -5.29 14.73
C HIS A 118 -10.65 -5.92 15.49
N THR A 119 -10.04 -5.11 16.36
CA THR A 119 -8.83 -5.43 17.12
C THR A 119 -9.03 -6.58 18.11
N SER A 120 -10.26 -6.94 18.46
CA SER A 120 -10.56 -8.06 19.36
C SER A 120 -10.36 -9.42 18.71
N GLU A 121 -10.95 -9.65 17.53
CA GLU A 121 -10.93 -10.95 16.86
C GLU A 121 -9.54 -11.28 16.29
N MET A 122 -8.84 -10.27 15.74
CA MET A 122 -7.48 -10.44 15.23
C MET A 122 -6.46 -10.77 16.31
N ARG A 123 -6.58 -10.21 17.52
CA ARG A 123 -5.73 -10.57 18.67
C ARG A 123 -5.96 -12.02 19.07
N THR A 124 -7.22 -12.44 19.15
CA THR A 124 -7.58 -13.82 19.48
C THR A 124 -7.05 -14.81 18.45
N GLN A 125 -7.18 -14.49 17.16
CA GLN A 125 -6.69 -15.35 16.07
C GLN A 125 -5.15 -15.42 16.05
N ALA A 126 -4.45 -14.31 16.28
CA ALA A 126 -2.98 -14.30 16.37
C ALA A 126 -2.48 -15.13 17.56
N VAL A 127 -3.11 -15.01 18.73
CA VAL A 127 -2.79 -15.83 19.92
C VAL A 127 -3.05 -17.32 19.64
N GLN A 128 -4.18 -17.67 19.02
CA GLN A 128 -4.49 -19.06 18.69
C GLN A 128 -3.50 -19.68 17.71
N ASN A 129 -3.02 -18.92 16.73
CA ASN A 129 -2.02 -19.41 15.78
C ASN A 129 -0.66 -19.63 16.45
N ILE A 130 -0.23 -18.74 17.36
CA ILE A 130 1.00 -18.90 18.14
C ILE A 130 0.92 -20.11 19.10
N VAL A 131 -0.23 -20.30 19.75
CA VAL A 131 -0.45 -21.42 20.67
C VAL A 131 -0.57 -22.75 19.93
N ARG A 132 -1.04 -22.79 18.67
CA ARG A 132 -1.12 -24.04 17.89
C ARG A 132 0.24 -24.54 17.40
N ASP A 133 1.15 -23.63 17.06
CA ASP A 133 2.51 -24.00 16.61
C ASP A 133 3.42 -24.46 17.77
N SER A 134 3.03 -24.25 19.03
CA SER A 134 3.81 -24.70 20.20
C SER A 134 3.57 -26.16 20.62
N TRP A 135 2.71 -26.92 19.92
CA TRP A 135 2.40 -28.34 20.23
C TRP A 135 2.89 -29.33 19.17
N LEU A 136 3.78 -28.91 18.25
CA LEU A 136 4.35 -29.76 17.21
C LEU A 136 5.84 -30.08 17.42
N CYS A 137 6.31 -30.06 18.67
CA CYS A 137 7.59 -30.63 19.09
C CYS A 137 7.34 -31.67 20.18
#